data_AF-A0A4Y2V3H2-F1
#
_entry.id   AF-A0A4Y2V3H2-F1
#
_cell.length_a   1.000
_cell.length_b   1.000
_cell.length_c   1.000
_cell.angle_alpha   90.00
_cell.angle_beta   90.00
_cell.angle_gamma   90.00
#
_symmetry.space_group_name_H-M   'P 1'
#
loop_
_entity.id
_entity.type
_entity.pdbx_description
1 polymer ?
#
loop_
_entity_poly.entity_id
_entity_poly.type
_entity_poly.pdbx_seq_one_letter_code
_entity_poly.pdbx_strand_id
1 'polypeptide(L)'
;MRKAFKSSIVYEQQVVSRESMPAAMRETYFMCDKPPPLDKLNPYREDGKDGLKFYTDPNYFFDLWKQEMLKDTEKIMHDRGKKVNYFVFYTKF
;
A
#
# COMPACT_ATOMS: atom_id res chain seq x y z
N MET A 1 -36.48 7.89 19.89
CA MET A 1 -36.11 8.39 18.55
C MET A 1 -35.81 7.22 17.64
N ARG A 2 -36.37 7.15 16.42
CA ARG A 2 -36.02 6.13 15.43
C ARG A 2 -34.83 6.63 14.60
N LYS A 3 -33.84 5.78 14.33
CA LYS A 3 -32.73 6.11 13.43
C LYS A 3 -33.25 6.24 12.00
N ALA A 4 -32.67 7.17 11.24
CA ALA A 4 -32.98 7.32 9.82
C ALA A 4 -32.55 6.06 9.03
N PHE A 5 -33.28 5.77 7.95
CA PHE A 5 -32.92 4.72 7.02
C PHE A 5 -31.56 5.02 6.37
N LYS A 6 -30.69 4.01 6.31
CA LYS A 6 -29.41 4.05 5.60
C LYS A 6 -29.34 2.85 4.68
N SER A 7 -29.25 3.09 3.37
CA SER A 7 -29.00 2.02 2.41
C SER A 7 -27.61 1.42 2.63
N SER A 8 -27.47 0.14 2.29
CA SER A 8 -26.16 -0.48 2.24
C SER A 8 -25.38 0.10 1.04
N ILE A 9 -24.13 0.48 1.29
CA ILE A 9 -23.18 0.82 0.24
C ILE A 9 -22.02 -0.15 0.42
N VAL A 10 -21.89 -1.07 -0.53
CA VAL A 10 -20.83 -2.08 -0.55
C VAL A 10 -19.86 -1.70 -1.66
N TYR A 11 -18.58 -1.66 -1.32
CA TYR A 11 -17.50 -1.42 -2.29
C TYR A 11 -16.68 -2.70 -2.42
N GLU A 12 -16.61 -3.23 -3.63
CA GLU A 12 -15.65 -4.29 -3.94
C GLU A 12 -14.26 -3.68 -4.10
N GLN A 13 -13.30 -4.26 -3.41
CA GLN A 13 -11.90 -3.85 -3.41
C GLN A 13 -11.01 -5.08 -3.54
N GLN A 14 -9.73 -4.89 -3.91
CA GLN A 14 -8.78 -6.00 -4.10
C GLN A 14 -9.29 -7.05 -5.11
N VAL A 15 -9.98 -6.59 -6.17
CA VAL A 15 -10.68 -7.46 -7.14
C VAL A 15 -9.74 -8.38 -7.92
N VAL A 16 -8.46 -8.05 -7.97
CA VAL A 16 -7.39 -8.90 -8.51
C VAL A 16 -6.54 -9.37 -7.35
N SER A 17 -6.90 -10.52 -6.78
CA SER A 17 -6.19 -11.18 -5.69
C SER A 17 -5.91 -12.64 -6.04
N ARG A 18 -5.15 -13.33 -5.18
CA ARG A 18 -4.92 -14.77 -5.37
C ARG A 18 -6.23 -15.56 -5.31
N GLU A 19 -7.16 -15.12 -4.47
CA GLU A 19 -8.45 -15.76 -4.20
C GLU A 19 -9.43 -15.55 -5.36
N SER A 20 -9.40 -14.39 -6.01
CA SER A 20 -10.25 -14.10 -7.18
C SER A 20 -9.74 -14.75 -8.48
N MET A 21 -8.58 -15.41 -8.46
CA MET A 21 -8.01 -16.08 -9.63
C MET A 21 -8.91 -17.22 -10.14
N PRO A 22 -9.33 -17.20 -11.43
CA PRO A 22 -10.13 -18.27 -12.03
C PRO A 22 -9.44 -19.63 -11.98
N ALA A 23 -10.23 -20.70 -11.88
CA ALA A 23 -9.72 -22.07 -11.76
C ALA A 23 -8.72 -22.45 -12.88
N ALA A 24 -9.06 -22.15 -14.14
CA ALA A 24 -8.20 -22.44 -15.29
C ALA A 24 -6.83 -21.72 -15.22
N MET A 25 -6.81 -20.47 -14.74
CA MET A 25 -5.55 -19.74 -14.54
C MET A 25 -4.75 -20.32 -13.39
N ARG A 26 -5.43 -20.73 -12.31
CA ARG A 26 -4.80 -21.33 -11.14
C ARG A 26 -4.12 -22.67 -11.48
N GLU A 27 -4.78 -23.50 -12.28
CA GLU A 27 -4.22 -24.76 -12.79
C GLU A 27 -2.95 -24.51 -13.60
N THR A 28 -3.02 -23.57 -14.56
CA THR A 28 -1.85 -23.16 -15.36
C THR A 28 -0.73 -22.64 -14.46
N TYR A 29 -1.05 -21.78 -13.50
CA TYR A 29 -0.08 -21.21 -12.56
C TYR A 29 0.66 -22.28 -11.74
N PHE A 30 -0.04 -23.35 -11.33
CA PHE A 30 0.58 -24.43 -10.56
C PHE A 30 1.54 -25.31 -11.37
N MET A 31 1.44 -25.27 -12.71
CA MET A 31 2.39 -25.95 -13.60
C MET A 31 3.64 -25.12 -13.87
N CYS A 32 3.67 -23.84 -13.48
CA CYS A 32 4.85 -22.99 -13.63
C CYS A 32 5.94 -23.33 -12.60
N ASP A 33 7.19 -22.99 -12.94
CA ASP A 33 8.31 -23.11 -12.03
C ASP A 33 8.12 -22.23 -10.79
N LYS A 34 8.41 -22.81 -9.63
CA LYS A 34 8.38 -22.12 -8.34
C LYS A 34 9.67 -21.32 -8.15
N PRO A 35 9.63 -20.21 -7.38
CA PRO A 35 10.85 -19.49 -7.05
C PRO A 35 11.82 -20.38 -6.25
N PRO A 36 13.12 -20.07 -6.26
CA PRO A 36 14.09 -20.76 -5.41
C PRO A 36 13.69 -20.66 -3.93
N PRO A 37 13.94 -21.70 -3.10
CA PRO A 37 13.54 -21.73 -1.69
C PRO A 37 14.48 -20.89 -0.82
N LEU A 38 14.52 -19.58 -1.06
CA LEU A 38 15.39 -18.62 -0.37
C LEU A 38 14.94 -18.36 1.07
N ASP A 39 13.69 -18.67 1.39
CA ASP A 39 13.15 -18.66 2.75
C ASP A 39 13.94 -19.56 3.72
N LYS A 40 14.53 -20.64 3.21
CA LYS A 40 15.41 -21.53 3.99
C LYS A 40 16.68 -20.85 4.50
N LEU A 41 17.05 -19.71 3.91
CA LEU A 41 18.22 -18.93 4.31
C LEU A 41 17.88 -17.87 5.37
N ASN A 42 16.59 -17.67 5.68
CA ASN A 42 16.13 -16.68 6.65
C ASN A 42 16.80 -16.83 8.04
N PRO A 43 17.03 -18.05 8.59
CA PRO A 43 17.70 -18.20 9.88
C PRO A 43 19.14 -17.65 9.94
N TYR A 44 19.79 -17.45 8.79
CA TYR A 44 21.15 -16.93 8.70
C TYR A 44 21.18 -15.41 8.43
N ARG A 45 20.02 -14.75 8.36
CA ARG A 45 19.93 -13.31 8.14
C ARG A 45 19.86 -12.57 9.47
N GLU A 46 20.64 -11.51 9.60
CA GLU A 46 20.66 -10.65 10.80
C GLU A 46 19.59 -9.54 10.77
N ASP A 47 19.05 -9.22 9.59
CA ASP A 47 18.11 -8.11 9.41
C ASP A 47 16.64 -8.47 9.65
N GLY A 48 16.35 -9.74 9.96
CA GLY A 48 14.99 -10.25 10.20
C GLY A 48 14.08 -10.20 8.97
N LYS A 49 14.62 -9.98 7.77
CA LYS A 49 13.83 -9.90 6.53
C LYS A 49 13.67 -11.26 5.89
N ASP A 50 12.56 -11.44 5.17
CA ASP A 50 12.34 -12.62 4.36
C ASP A 50 13.22 -12.57 3.09
N GLY A 51 14.10 -13.56 2.95
CA GLY A 51 15.01 -13.73 1.84
C GLY A 51 14.30 -13.83 0.49
N LEU A 52 13.10 -14.42 0.45
CA LEU A 52 12.33 -14.52 -0.79
C LEU A 52 11.90 -13.14 -1.30
N LYS A 53 11.65 -12.16 -0.42
CA LYS A 53 11.29 -10.79 -0.81
C LYS A 53 12.37 -10.03 -1.57
N PHE A 54 13.64 -10.46 -1.45
CA PHE A 54 14.73 -9.92 -2.27
C PHE A 54 14.72 -10.44 -3.70
N TYR A 55 14.05 -11.57 -3.95
CA TYR A 55 13.86 -12.15 -5.28
C TYR A 55 12.50 -11.75 -5.88
N THR A 56 11.44 -11.80 -5.09
CA THR A 56 10.08 -11.42 -5.49
C THR A 56 9.27 -10.93 -4.29
N ASP A 57 8.66 -9.75 -4.40
CA ASP A 57 7.76 -9.20 -3.38
C ASP A 57 6.46 -8.69 -4.03
N PRO A 58 5.32 -9.39 -3.86
CA PRO A 58 4.06 -8.96 -4.45
C PRO A 58 3.52 -7.64 -3.86
N ASN A 59 3.99 -7.21 -2.69
CA ASN A 59 3.53 -5.97 -2.05
C ASN A 59 4.33 -4.74 -2.48
N TYR A 60 5.45 -4.93 -3.18
CA TYR A 60 6.41 -3.86 -3.49
C TYR A 60 5.77 -2.60 -4.08
N PHE A 61 4.89 -2.76 -5.07
CA PHE A 61 4.22 -1.63 -5.72
C PHE A 61 3.28 -0.89 -4.78
N PHE A 62 2.50 -1.62 -3.98
CA PHE A 62 1.57 -1.03 -3.04
C PHE A 62 2.30 -0.28 -1.93
N ASP A 63 3.36 -0.88 -1.37
CA ASP A 63 4.14 -0.26 -0.29
C ASP A 63 4.85 1.02 -0.78
N LEU A 64 5.41 0.99 -1.99
CA LEU A 64 6.03 2.17 -2.60
C LEU A 64 5.02 3.29 -2.83
N TRP A 65 3.88 2.96 -3.45
CA TRP A 65 2.79 3.90 -3.68
C TRP A 65 2.28 4.50 -2.37
N LYS A 66 2.01 3.66 -1.36
CA LYS A 66 1.56 4.10 -0.03
C LYS A 66 2.56 5.09 0.58
N GLN A 67 3.85 4.78 0.51
CA GLN A 67 4.89 5.65 1.03
C GLN A 67 4.91 7.02 0.31
N GLU A 68 4.73 7.04 -1.01
CA GLU A 68 4.65 8.27 -1.79
C GLU A 68 3.42 9.11 -1.40
N MET A 69 2.24 8.50 -1.30
CA MET A 69 1.01 9.20 -0.93
C MET A 69 1.08 9.81 0.47
N LEU A 70 1.72 9.13 1.43
CA LEU A 70 1.93 9.68 2.77
C LEU A 70 2.87 10.88 2.75
N LYS A 71 3.98 10.80 2.01
CA LYS A 71 4.91 11.93 1.83
C LYS A 71 4.22 13.14 1.19
N ASP A 72 3.41 12.92 0.17
CA ASP A 72 2.65 14.00 -0.50
C ASP A 72 1.65 14.64 0.46
N THR A 73 0.96 13.83 1.26
CA THR A 73 0.02 14.32 2.27
C THR A 73 0.72 15.18 3.33
N GLU A 74 1.86 14.71 3.84
CA GLU A 74 2.69 15.47 4.80
C GLU A 74 3.16 16.81 4.22
N LYS A 75 3.63 16.80 2.96
CA LYS A 75 4.06 18.01 2.25
C LYS A 75 2.91 19.01 2.11
N ILE A 76 1.72 18.57 1.71
CA ILE A 76 0.53 19.41 1.60
C ILE A 76 0.17 20.03 2.95
N MET A 77 0.22 19.24 4.05
CA MET A 77 -0.07 19.74 5.39
C MET A 77 0.91 20.83 5.82
N HIS A 78 2.20 20.60 5.60
CA HIS A 78 3.26 21.54 5.95
C HIS A 78 3.21 22.84 5.12
N ASP A 79 2.98 22.74 3.80
CA ASP A 79 2.90 23.90 2.91
C ASP A 79 1.63 24.75 3.17
N ARG A 80 0.53 24.12 3.61
CA ARG A 80 -0.66 24.85 4.10
C ARG A 80 -0.36 25.64 5.37
N GLY A 81 0.49 25.12 6.27
CA GLY A 81 0.94 25.85 7.46
C GLY A 81 1.82 27.07 7.17
N LYS A 82 2.59 27.03 6.07
CA LYS A 82 3.47 28.14 5.67
C LYS A 82 2.73 29.33 5.05
N LYS A 83 1.62 29.11 4.33
CA LYS A 83 0.83 30.20 3.72
C LYS A 83 0.17 31.13 4.74
N VAL A 84 0.03 30.71 6.01
CA VAL A 84 -0.56 31.53 7.08
C VAL A 84 0.43 32.60 7.60
N ASN A 85 1.75 32.44 7.40
CA ASN A 85 2.76 33.37 7.92
C ASN A 85 3.16 34.51 6.96
N TYR A 86 2.87 34.40 5.66
CA TYR A 86 3.24 35.45 4.70
C TYR A 86 2.26 36.63 4.61
N PHE A 87 1.05 36.48 5.16
CA PHE A 87 0.03 37.54 5.14
C PHE A 87 0.00 38.44 6.39
N VAL A 88 0.88 38.22 7.37
CA VAL A 88 0.87 38.98 8.64
C VAL A 88 1.95 40.08 8.71
N PHE A 89 2.78 40.27 7.67
CA PHE A 89 3.88 41.25 7.71
C PHE A 89 3.72 42.49 6.83
N TYR A 90 2.58 42.71 6.16
CA TYR A 90 2.37 43.90 5.28
C TYR A 90 1.25 44.86 5.70
N THR A 91 0.84 44.84 6.97
CA THR A 91 -0.11 45.83 7.51
C THR A 91 0.31 46.36 8.86
N LYS A 92 1.37 47.18 8.89
CA LYS A 92 1.56 48.20 9.93
C LYS A 92 2.43 49.34 9.39
N PHE A 93 1.74 50.45 9.09
CA PHE A 93 2.19 51.81 8.79
C PHE A 93 2.94 52.04 7.47
#